data_AF-A0A9N9IG02-F1
#
_entry.id   AF-A0A9N9IG02-F1
#
_cell.length_a   1.000
_cell.length_b   1.000
_cell.length_c   1.000
_cell.angle_alpha   90.00
_cell.angle_beta   90.00
_cell.angle_gamma   90.00
#
_symmetry.space_group_name_H-M   'P 1'
#
loop_
_entity.id
_entity.type
_entity.pdbx_description
1 polymer ?
#
loop_
_entity_poly.entity_id
_entity_poly.type
_entity_poly.pdbx_seq_one_letter_code
_entity_poly.pdbx_strand_id
1 'polypeptide(L)'
;SKLLGPSAKHTLSELPKVVVVRLDMNTGHGNRLPGIVCGFLYSLITDRLFFIDGYDNFESYYEKDFEHDWKIVTNLYKNSTSRYIHSLNSYNDFSLVTRGNLSNDELNSYDILYVRTWDYACAPITSNPYYKNWFNKVIPDYRVFTAISLKLLRLHLNISKQVETFVDNNFNDYNIGIHLRQKESPDDMIIPVEHYSQVVKMLMLGIKNMNISIFVVADNDSRKKLVKSLREVFNSNNNNSIKIVYTEQYMDSPNPVSWNA
;
A
#
# COMPACT_ATOMS: atom_id res chain seq x y z
N SER A 1 0.14 -27.15 0.38
CA SER A 1 -0.58 -27.47 1.63
C SER A 1 -0.13 -28.78 2.33
N LYS A 2 1.11 -29.26 2.13
CA LYS A 2 1.61 -30.52 2.76
C LYS A 2 2.73 -30.33 3.81
N LEU A 3 2.96 -29.10 4.28
CA LEU A 3 4.05 -28.81 5.24
C LEU A 3 3.64 -28.84 6.72
N LEU A 4 2.35 -29.03 7.04
CA LEU A 4 1.85 -29.04 8.42
C LEU A 4 0.83 -30.18 8.61
N GLY A 5 1.31 -31.42 8.49
CA GLY A 5 0.53 -32.60 8.89
C GLY A 5 0.77 -32.94 10.37
N PRO A 6 -0.26 -33.28 11.17
CA PRO A 6 -0.13 -33.47 12.62
C PRO A 6 0.53 -34.79 13.06
N SER A 7 1.18 -35.53 12.16
CA SER A 7 1.70 -36.88 12.44
C SER A 7 3.22 -37.07 12.32
N ALA A 8 3.98 -36.01 12.04
CA ALA A 8 5.44 -36.11 12.07
C ALA A 8 5.96 -35.53 13.40
N LYS A 9 6.40 -36.42 14.30
CA LYS A 9 7.36 -36.07 15.37
C LYS A 9 8.69 -35.69 14.72
N HIS A 10 8.74 -34.54 14.04
CA HIS A 10 10.00 -33.86 13.84
C HIS A 10 10.45 -33.41 15.22
N THR A 11 11.59 -33.93 15.68
CA THR A 11 12.46 -33.16 16.55
C THR A 11 12.64 -31.80 15.89
N LEU A 12 11.92 -30.78 16.39
CA LEU A 12 12.04 -29.37 16.01
C LEU A 12 13.45 -28.91 16.38
N SER A 13 14.46 -29.28 15.60
CA SER A 13 15.83 -28.88 15.90
C SER A 13 16.09 -27.42 15.55
N GLU A 14 15.23 -26.75 14.76
CA GLU A 14 15.13 -25.29 14.64
C GLU A 14 13.86 -24.91 13.87
N LEU A 15 13.12 -23.91 14.34
CA LEU A 15 12.01 -23.30 13.59
C LEU A 15 12.55 -22.48 12.41
N PRO A 16 11.81 -22.34 11.29
CA PRO A 16 12.24 -21.47 10.21
C PRO A 16 12.31 -20.02 10.69
N LYS A 17 13.26 -19.26 10.15
CA LYS A 17 13.41 -17.84 10.46
C LYS A 17 12.29 -17.02 9.81
N VAL A 18 11.84 -15.99 10.51
CA VAL A 18 10.66 -15.21 10.11
C VAL A 18 10.92 -13.70 10.10
N VAL A 19 10.17 -12.99 9.25
CA VAL A 19 9.96 -11.55 9.31
C VAL A 19 8.50 -11.30 9.69
N VAL A 20 8.28 -10.48 10.71
CA VAL A 20 6.95 -10.17 11.22
C VAL A 20 6.72 -8.66 11.13
N VAL A 21 5.73 -8.26 10.34
CA VAL A 21 5.30 -6.86 10.26
C VAL A 21 4.26 -6.57 11.32
N ARG A 22 4.58 -5.67 12.24
CA ARG A 22 3.67 -5.12 13.23
C ARG A 22 3.10 -3.82 12.73
N LEU A 23 1.84 -3.86 12.32
CA LEU A 23 1.15 -2.67 11.84
C LEU A 23 0.69 -1.81 13.00
N ASP A 24 0.71 -0.50 12.80
CA ASP A 24 0.04 0.39 13.75
C ASP A 24 -1.39 0.63 13.29
N MET A 25 -2.31 -0.04 13.96
CA MET A 25 -3.73 0.03 13.66
C MET A 25 -4.34 1.41 13.97
N ASN A 26 -3.62 2.31 14.64
CA ASN A 26 -4.05 3.70 14.83
C ASN A 26 -3.80 4.57 13.59
N THR A 27 -3.14 4.06 12.56
CA THR A 27 -2.90 4.80 11.31
C THR A 27 -3.84 4.39 10.19
N GLY A 28 -4.00 5.25 9.18
CA GLY A 28 -4.82 4.95 8.00
C GLY A 28 -4.20 3.88 7.10
N HIS A 29 -5.02 3.29 6.22
CA HIS A 29 -4.58 2.23 5.29
C HIS A 29 -3.34 2.60 4.47
N GLY A 30 -3.25 3.85 3.99
CA GLY A 30 -2.09 4.35 3.23
C GLY A 30 -0.75 4.24 3.96
N ASN A 31 -0.74 4.20 5.29
CA ASN A 31 0.47 4.01 6.10
C ASN A 31 0.74 2.53 6.42
N ARG A 32 -0.31 1.71 6.45
CA ARG A 32 -0.19 0.26 6.72
C ARG A 32 0.39 -0.48 5.53
N LEU A 33 -0.04 -0.15 4.31
CA LEU A 33 0.38 -0.86 3.09
C LEU A 33 1.90 -0.78 2.82
N PRO A 34 2.57 0.39 2.93
CA PRO A 34 4.02 0.48 2.84
C PRO A 34 4.74 -0.44 3.83
N GLY A 35 4.25 -0.53 5.08
CA GLY A 35 4.83 -1.41 6.10
C GLY A 35 4.76 -2.89 5.71
N ILE A 36 3.61 -3.36 5.21
CA ILE A 36 3.42 -4.73 4.71
C ILE A 36 4.39 -5.01 3.56
N VAL A 37 4.44 -4.12 2.57
CA VAL A 37 5.30 -4.25 1.39
C VAL A 37 6.78 -4.28 1.79
N CYS A 38 7.21 -3.40 2.70
CA CYS A 38 8.59 -3.38 3.19
C CYS A 38 8.95 -4.68 3.91
N GLY A 39 8.08 -5.20 4.78
CA GLY A 39 8.36 -6.45 5.47
C GLY A 39 8.43 -7.65 4.55
N PHE A 40 7.58 -7.71 3.53
CA PHE A 40 7.66 -8.79 2.53
C PHE A 40 8.94 -8.68 1.70
N LEU A 41 9.34 -7.47 1.33
CA LEU A 41 10.63 -7.28 0.66
C LEU A 41 11.80 -7.76 1.53
N TYR A 42 11.79 -7.44 2.83
CA TYR A 42 12.81 -7.93 3.76
C TYR A 42 12.79 -9.45 3.88
N SER A 43 11.62 -10.08 3.87
CA SER A 43 11.51 -11.54 3.91
C SER A 43 12.12 -12.18 2.66
N LEU A 44 11.93 -11.58 1.48
CA LEU A 44 12.55 -12.05 0.23
C LEU A 44 14.08 -11.88 0.24
N ILE A 45 14.58 -10.73 0.72
CA ILE A 45 16.02 -10.44 0.75
C ILE A 45 16.75 -11.32 1.77
N THR A 46 16.11 -11.64 2.89
CA THR A 46 16.71 -12.42 3.99
C THR A 46 16.37 -13.91 3.96
N ASP A 47 15.62 -14.37 2.95
CA ASP A 47 15.14 -15.75 2.81
C ASP A 47 14.38 -16.24 4.06
N ARG A 48 13.39 -15.46 4.49
CA ARG A 48 12.57 -15.71 5.70
C ARG A 48 11.10 -15.83 5.35
N LEU A 49 10.36 -16.56 6.18
CA LEU A 49 8.90 -16.59 6.08
C LEU A 49 8.32 -15.24 6.51
N PHE A 50 7.21 -14.84 5.87
CA PHE A 50 6.57 -13.56 6.10
C PHE A 50 5.26 -13.71 6.88
N PHE A 51 5.10 -12.89 7.91
CA PHE A 51 3.86 -12.79 8.69
C PHE A 51 3.48 -11.33 8.97
N ILE A 52 2.18 -11.12 9.19
CA ILE A 52 1.57 -9.86 9.58
C ILE A 52 0.98 -10.06 10.98
N ASP A 53 1.31 -9.15 11.89
CA ASP A 53 0.85 -9.12 13.27
C ASP A 53 -0.11 -7.93 13.46
N GLY A 54 -1.32 -8.23 13.97
CA GLY A 54 -2.32 -7.24 14.36
C GLY A 54 -3.27 -6.75 13.25
N TYR A 55 -3.27 -7.34 12.05
CA TYR A 55 -4.22 -6.96 10.97
C TYR A 55 -5.44 -7.88 10.91
N ASP A 56 -6.28 -7.80 11.94
CA ASP A 56 -7.38 -8.75 12.16
C ASP A 56 -8.44 -8.81 11.05
N ASN A 57 -8.58 -7.76 10.26
CA ASN A 57 -9.52 -7.68 9.14
C ASN A 57 -8.84 -7.68 7.76
N PHE A 58 -7.58 -8.12 7.64
CA PHE A 58 -6.87 -8.16 6.35
C PHE A 58 -7.66 -8.94 5.29
N GLU A 59 -8.11 -10.15 5.65
CA GLU A 59 -8.85 -11.05 4.76
C GLU A 59 -10.27 -10.56 4.43
N SER A 60 -10.77 -9.52 5.11
CA SER A 60 -12.03 -8.86 4.72
C SER A 60 -11.86 -8.00 3.46
N TYR A 61 -10.63 -7.61 3.12
CA TYR A 61 -10.34 -6.74 1.97
C TYR A 61 -9.51 -7.43 0.89
N TYR A 62 -8.63 -8.35 1.28
CA TYR A 62 -7.65 -8.95 0.39
C TYR A 62 -7.76 -10.48 0.38
N GLU A 63 -7.43 -11.07 -0.76
CA GLU A 63 -7.35 -12.52 -0.94
C GLU A 63 -6.18 -13.12 -0.14
N LYS A 64 -6.43 -14.27 0.49
CA LYS A 64 -5.40 -15.01 1.23
C LYS A 64 -4.64 -15.95 0.30
N ASP A 65 -3.51 -15.49 -0.26
CA ASP A 65 -2.64 -16.31 -1.10
C ASP A 65 -1.86 -17.39 -0.32
N PHE A 66 -1.48 -17.07 0.92
CA PHE A 66 -0.78 -17.95 1.83
C PHE A 66 -1.10 -17.59 3.27
N GLU A 67 -0.78 -18.48 4.21
CA GLU A 67 -0.95 -18.21 5.63
C GLU A 67 0.07 -17.18 6.12
N HIS A 68 -0.41 -16.02 6.52
CA HIS A 68 0.42 -14.89 6.94
C HIS A 68 -0.04 -14.28 8.28
N ASP A 69 -1.07 -14.83 8.94
CA ASP A 69 -1.46 -14.37 10.27
C ASP A 69 -0.45 -14.86 11.32
N TRP A 70 0.27 -13.93 11.94
CA TRP A 70 1.23 -14.23 12.99
C TRP A 70 0.61 -14.94 14.18
N LYS A 71 -0.67 -14.66 14.51
CA LYS A 71 -1.34 -15.24 15.68
C LYS A 71 -1.42 -16.76 15.63
N ILE A 72 -1.44 -17.34 14.44
CA ILE A 72 -1.55 -18.79 14.24
C ILE A 72 -0.28 -19.51 14.69
N VAL A 73 0.88 -18.87 14.53
CA VAL A 73 2.20 -19.48 14.77
C VAL A 73 2.96 -18.89 15.95
N THR A 74 2.53 -17.76 16.52
CA THR A 74 3.24 -17.03 17.59
C THR A 74 3.65 -17.90 18.78
N ASN A 75 2.80 -18.86 19.18
CA ASN A 75 3.08 -19.76 20.31
C ASN A 75 4.28 -20.70 20.05
N LEU A 76 4.56 -21.02 18.78
CA LEU A 76 5.73 -21.81 18.41
C LEU A 76 7.03 -21.02 18.66
N TYR A 77 6.99 -19.70 18.47
CA TYR A 77 8.15 -18.80 18.58
C TYR A 77 8.29 -18.11 19.93
N LYS A 78 7.54 -18.51 20.96
CA LYS A 78 7.50 -17.82 22.27
C LYS A 78 8.87 -17.67 22.96
N ASN A 79 9.80 -18.58 22.69
CA ASN A 79 11.15 -18.60 23.26
C ASN A 79 12.23 -18.23 22.24
N SER A 80 11.83 -17.78 21.06
CA SER A 80 12.74 -17.44 19.97
C SER A 80 13.37 -16.06 20.16
N THR A 81 14.58 -15.90 19.65
CA THR A 81 15.29 -14.62 19.66
C THR A 81 14.66 -13.64 18.67
N SER A 82 14.68 -12.35 18.99
CA SER A 82 14.10 -11.34 18.09
C SER A 82 14.85 -10.02 18.06
N ARG A 83 14.76 -9.33 16.93
CA ARG A 83 15.30 -7.98 16.74
C ARG A 83 14.38 -7.16 15.84
N TYR A 84 14.26 -5.87 16.13
CA TYR A 84 13.65 -4.93 15.19
C TYR A 84 14.69 -4.49 14.15
N ILE A 85 14.37 -4.65 12.88
CA ILE A 85 15.22 -4.16 11.77
C ILE A 85 14.82 -2.76 11.32
N HIS A 86 13.56 -2.38 11.57
CA HIS A 86 13.05 -1.05 11.24
C HIS A 86 11.89 -0.75 12.20
N SER A 87 12.09 0.21 13.10
CA SER A 87 11.05 0.71 13.99
C SER A 87 11.09 2.24 14.10
N LEU A 88 9.98 2.91 13.79
CA LEU A 88 9.92 4.37 13.83
C LEU A 88 10.00 4.97 15.25
N ASN A 89 9.60 4.21 16.27
CA ASN A 89 9.33 4.77 17.61
C ASN A 89 10.32 4.36 18.70
N SER A 90 11.30 3.52 18.39
CA SER A 90 12.13 2.93 19.45
C SER A 90 13.57 2.66 19.04
N TYR A 91 13.82 2.15 17.83
CA TYR A 91 15.16 1.93 17.29
C TYR A 91 15.08 1.92 15.76
N ASN A 92 15.51 3.01 15.13
CA ASN A 92 15.56 3.07 13.67
C ASN A 92 16.99 2.79 13.19
N ASP A 93 17.29 1.52 12.92
CA ASP A 93 18.53 1.15 12.22
C ASP A 93 18.37 1.39 10.70
N PHE A 94 17.95 2.61 10.36
CA PHE A 94 17.79 3.04 8.97
C PHE A 94 19.12 2.96 8.20
N SER A 95 20.25 3.09 8.92
CA SER A 95 21.59 2.79 8.41
C SER A 95 21.72 1.38 7.87
N LEU A 96 21.24 0.38 8.62
CA LEU A 96 21.24 -1.01 8.18
C LEU A 96 20.40 -1.20 6.91
N VAL A 97 19.23 -0.57 6.80
CA VAL A 97 18.38 -0.65 5.60
C VAL A 97 19.03 0.01 4.37
N THR A 98 19.60 1.19 4.56
CA THR A 98 20.16 2.01 3.47
C THR A 98 21.52 1.53 2.98
N ARG A 99 22.38 1.00 3.86
CA ARG A 99 23.79 0.71 3.55
C ARG A 99 24.30 -0.62 4.10
N GLY A 100 23.59 -1.24 5.03
CA GLY A 100 24.04 -2.47 5.67
C GLY A 100 23.66 -3.73 4.89
N ASN A 101 24.29 -4.83 5.29
CA ASN A 101 23.97 -6.17 4.79
C ASN A 101 22.99 -6.84 5.77
N LEU A 102 21.71 -6.89 5.41
CA LEU A 102 20.64 -7.66 6.07
C LEU A 102 20.90 -9.17 6.16
N SER A 103 21.87 -9.69 5.40
CA SER A 103 22.29 -11.10 5.44
C SER A 103 23.56 -11.31 6.26
N ASN A 104 23.94 -10.35 7.13
CA ASN A 104 25.10 -10.50 8.00
C ASN A 104 24.85 -11.51 9.14
N ASP A 105 25.92 -12.00 9.75
CA ASP A 105 25.86 -13.05 10.79
C ASP A 105 25.07 -12.60 12.03
N GLU A 106 25.16 -11.32 12.40
CA GLU A 106 24.45 -10.74 13.54
C GLU A 106 22.93 -10.76 13.35
N LEU A 107 22.41 -10.36 12.19
CA LEU A 107 20.97 -10.43 11.90
C LEU A 107 20.53 -11.87 11.68
N ASN A 108 21.38 -12.67 11.06
CA ASN A 108 21.13 -14.08 10.88
C ASN A 108 21.08 -14.83 12.21
N SER A 109 21.64 -14.34 13.31
CA SER A 109 21.51 -15.00 14.61
C SER A 109 20.13 -14.88 15.25
N TYR A 110 19.27 -13.99 14.76
CA TYR A 110 17.91 -13.82 15.28
C TYR A 110 16.90 -14.69 14.53
N ASP A 111 15.99 -15.33 15.27
CA ASP A 111 14.91 -16.14 14.70
C ASP A 111 13.83 -15.25 14.06
N ILE A 112 13.49 -14.14 14.73
CA ILE A 112 12.42 -13.22 14.34
C ILE A 112 12.99 -11.84 14.03
N LEU A 113 12.70 -11.31 12.84
CA LEU A 113 12.94 -9.92 12.50
C LEU A 113 11.62 -9.15 12.50
N TYR A 114 11.47 -8.21 13.44
CA TYR A 114 10.30 -7.36 13.52
C TYR A 114 10.45 -6.09 12.68
N VAL A 115 9.35 -5.71 12.03
CA VAL A 115 9.22 -4.48 11.25
C VAL A 115 8.02 -3.71 11.77
N ARG A 116 8.22 -2.47 12.22
CA ARG A 116 7.13 -1.58 12.65
C ARG A 116 7.35 -0.20 12.04
N THR A 117 6.78 0.03 10.87
CA THR A 117 6.98 1.27 10.13
C THR A 117 5.75 1.67 9.32
N TRP A 118 5.64 2.97 9.09
CA TRP A 118 4.73 3.59 8.11
C TRP A 118 5.50 4.19 6.94
N ASP A 119 6.83 4.15 6.98
CA ASP A 119 7.70 4.68 5.94
C ASP A 119 7.85 3.68 4.80
N TYR A 120 7.96 4.21 3.58
CA TYR A 120 8.26 3.42 2.40
C TYR A 120 9.77 3.17 2.26
N ALA A 121 10.31 2.33 3.15
CA ALA A 121 11.73 1.96 3.17
C ALA A 121 12.20 1.06 2.01
N CYS A 122 11.30 0.70 1.09
CA CYS A 122 11.68 0.03 -0.15
C CYS A 122 12.58 0.91 -1.05
N ALA A 123 12.39 2.24 -1.05
CA ALA A 123 13.20 3.15 -1.86
C ALA A 123 14.69 3.21 -1.42
N PRO A 124 15.01 3.35 -0.12
CA PRO A 124 16.41 3.29 0.31
C PRO A 124 17.05 1.92 0.09
N ILE A 125 16.33 0.81 0.28
CA ILE A 125 16.93 -0.53 0.11
C ILE A 125 17.17 -0.90 -1.37
N THR A 126 16.39 -0.39 -2.32
CA THR A 126 16.69 -0.57 -3.76
C THR A 126 18.00 0.10 -4.17
N SER A 127 18.40 1.14 -3.43
CA SER A 127 19.66 1.86 -3.62
C SER A 127 20.83 1.26 -2.82
N ASN A 128 20.57 0.27 -1.96
CA ASN A 128 21.60 -0.37 -1.14
C ASN A 128 22.54 -1.20 -2.04
N PRO A 129 23.87 -0.95 -1.99
CA PRO A 129 24.84 -1.59 -2.88
C PRO A 129 24.90 -3.11 -2.74
N TYR A 130 24.60 -3.66 -1.55
CA TYR A 130 24.56 -5.11 -1.31
C TYR A 130 23.45 -5.81 -2.10
N TYR A 131 22.34 -5.11 -2.38
CA TYR A 131 21.14 -5.69 -3.00
C TYR A 131 20.90 -5.22 -4.43
N LYS A 132 21.71 -4.29 -4.94
CA LYS A 132 21.54 -3.74 -6.29
C LYS A 132 21.46 -4.82 -7.38
N ASN A 133 22.35 -5.82 -7.32
CA ASN A 133 22.36 -6.93 -8.28
C ASN A 133 21.11 -7.82 -8.15
N TRP A 134 20.63 -8.02 -6.92
CA TRP A 134 19.39 -8.77 -6.68
C TRP A 134 18.19 -8.04 -7.29
N PHE A 135 18.06 -6.73 -7.07
CA PHE A 135 16.98 -5.93 -7.67
C PHE A 135 17.03 -5.93 -9.20
N ASN A 136 18.22 -5.75 -9.80
CA ASN A 136 18.39 -5.84 -11.25
C ASN A 136 17.89 -7.17 -11.83
N LYS A 137 17.92 -8.26 -11.06
CA LYS A 137 17.46 -9.58 -11.48
C LYS A 137 15.98 -9.82 -11.19
N VAL A 138 15.49 -9.41 -10.02
CA VAL A 138 14.16 -9.79 -9.51
C VAL A 138 13.10 -8.73 -9.82
N ILE A 139 13.45 -7.44 -9.73
CA ILE A 139 12.56 -6.30 -10.00
C ILE A 139 13.33 -5.26 -10.82
N PRO A 140 13.62 -5.54 -12.11
CA PRO A 140 14.55 -4.75 -12.94
C PRO A 140 14.07 -3.31 -13.21
N ASP A 141 12.75 -3.07 -13.15
CA ASP A 141 12.16 -1.74 -13.33
C ASP A 141 12.07 -0.94 -12.01
N TYR A 142 12.54 -1.53 -10.90
CA TYR A 142 12.54 -0.96 -9.56
C TYR A 142 11.15 -0.55 -9.04
N ARG A 143 10.05 -1.02 -9.67
CA ARG A 143 8.67 -0.74 -9.22
C ARG A 143 8.26 -1.68 -8.08
N VAL A 144 9.05 -1.64 -7.00
CA VAL A 144 8.95 -2.60 -5.88
C VAL A 144 7.56 -2.62 -5.25
N PHE A 145 6.97 -1.44 -4.99
CA PHE A 145 5.62 -1.39 -4.42
C PHE A 145 4.63 -2.12 -5.33
N THR A 146 4.62 -1.78 -6.62
CA THR A 146 3.72 -2.39 -7.61
C THR A 146 3.91 -3.90 -7.71
N ALA A 147 5.17 -4.37 -7.83
CA ALA A 147 5.47 -5.79 -7.98
C ALA A 147 4.97 -6.62 -6.79
N ILE A 148 5.18 -6.12 -5.57
CA ILE A 148 4.78 -6.80 -4.34
C ILE A 148 3.28 -6.65 -4.06
N SER A 149 2.73 -5.44 -4.20
CA SER A 149 1.32 -5.17 -3.89
C SER A 149 0.37 -5.93 -4.80
N LEU A 150 0.70 -6.10 -6.09
CA LEU A 150 -0.11 -6.92 -7.01
C LEU A 150 -0.18 -8.40 -6.62
N LYS A 151 0.74 -8.87 -5.77
CA LYS A 151 0.71 -10.22 -5.22
C LYS A 151 0.06 -10.28 -3.85
N LEU A 152 0.43 -9.39 -2.94
CA LEU A 152 -0.05 -9.44 -1.56
C LEU A 152 -1.40 -8.79 -1.32
N LEU A 153 -1.75 -7.76 -2.09
CA LEU A 153 -2.89 -6.88 -1.83
C LEU A 153 -3.96 -7.04 -2.92
N ARG A 154 -4.15 -8.28 -3.40
CA ARG A 154 -5.20 -8.60 -4.36
C ARG A 154 -6.54 -8.47 -3.65
N LEU A 155 -7.43 -7.63 -4.18
CA LEU A 155 -8.73 -7.39 -3.57
C LEU A 155 -9.56 -8.67 -3.55
N HIS A 156 -10.31 -8.87 -2.47
CA HIS A 156 -11.29 -9.94 -2.37
C HIS A 156 -12.34 -9.81 -3.49
N LEU A 157 -12.81 -10.94 -4.03
CA LEU A 157 -13.67 -10.97 -5.22
C LEU A 157 -14.92 -10.08 -5.14
N ASN A 158 -15.55 -9.96 -3.96
CA ASN A 158 -16.71 -9.09 -3.76
C ASN A 158 -16.36 -7.60 -3.95
N ILE A 159 -15.21 -7.15 -3.44
CA ILE A 159 -14.75 -5.76 -3.58
C ILE A 159 -14.29 -5.53 -5.02
N SER A 160 -13.60 -6.48 -5.64
CA SER A 160 -13.24 -6.39 -7.07
C SER A 160 -14.47 -6.14 -7.93
N LYS A 161 -15.54 -6.91 -7.73
CA LYS A 161 -16.82 -6.74 -8.44
C LYS A 161 -17.46 -5.38 -8.19
N GLN A 162 -17.38 -4.86 -6.96
CA GLN A 162 -17.90 -3.53 -6.65
C GLN A 162 -17.10 -2.43 -7.35
N VAL A 163 -15.77 -2.57 -7.42
CA VAL A 163 -14.89 -1.65 -8.14
C VAL A 163 -15.14 -1.72 -9.65
N GLU A 164 -15.26 -2.93 -10.22
CA GLU A 164 -15.60 -3.14 -11.64
C GLU A 164 -16.95 -2.49 -11.98
N THR A 165 -17.99 -2.78 -11.18
CA THR A 165 -19.32 -2.15 -11.35
C THR A 165 -19.26 -0.63 -11.25
N PHE A 166 -18.45 -0.10 -10.33
CA PHE A 166 -18.26 1.34 -10.21
C PHE A 166 -17.59 1.92 -11.46
N VAL A 167 -16.52 1.29 -11.96
CA VAL A 167 -15.82 1.69 -13.18
C VAL A 167 -16.78 1.67 -14.37
N ASP A 168 -17.50 0.58 -14.59
CA ASP A 168 -18.41 0.41 -15.72
C ASP A 168 -19.51 1.47 -15.77
N ASN A 169 -19.99 1.91 -14.60
CA ASN A 169 -21.06 2.91 -14.49
C ASN A 169 -20.57 4.36 -14.56
N ASN A 170 -19.29 4.61 -14.31
CA ASN A 170 -18.79 5.95 -14.04
C ASN A 170 -17.69 6.43 -15.00
N PHE A 171 -16.87 5.52 -15.49
CA PHE A 171 -15.68 5.85 -16.26
C PHE A 171 -15.98 5.80 -17.77
N ASN A 172 -15.28 6.66 -18.51
CA ASN A 172 -15.43 6.82 -19.96
C ASN A 172 -14.14 6.33 -20.66
N ASP A 173 -14.03 6.61 -21.96
CA ASP A 173 -12.87 6.26 -22.80
C ASP A 173 -11.54 6.78 -22.21
N TYR A 174 -11.57 7.96 -21.61
CA TYR A 174 -10.41 8.55 -20.93
C TYR A 174 -10.78 9.00 -19.52
N ASN A 175 -9.94 8.67 -18.54
CA ASN A 175 -10.22 8.90 -17.12
C ASN A 175 -9.09 9.69 -16.46
N ILE A 176 -9.44 10.76 -15.74
CA ILE A 176 -8.51 11.58 -14.96
C ILE A 176 -8.89 11.45 -13.48
N GLY A 177 -8.02 10.81 -12.70
CA GLY A 177 -8.18 10.73 -11.24
C GLY A 177 -7.56 11.93 -10.54
N ILE A 178 -8.28 12.56 -9.63
CA ILE A 178 -7.77 13.60 -8.72
C ILE A 178 -7.95 13.10 -7.29
N HIS A 179 -6.83 12.91 -6.59
CA HIS A 179 -6.81 12.66 -5.16
C HIS A 179 -6.34 13.93 -4.44
N LEU A 180 -7.24 14.57 -3.70
CA LEU A 180 -6.96 15.77 -2.92
C LEU A 180 -7.13 15.45 -1.44
N ARG A 181 -6.02 15.46 -0.70
CA ARG A 181 -6.01 15.33 0.75
C ARG A 181 -5.55 16.64 1.35
N GLN A 182 -6.46 17.41 1.95
CA GLN A 182 -6.10 18.59 2.72
C GLN A 182 -6.09 18.19 4.20
N LYS A 183 -4.90 18.09 4.78
CA LYS A 183 -4.76 18.05 6.23
C LYS A 183 -4.56 19.48 6.68
N GLU A 184 -5.57 20.08 7.30
CA GLU A 184 -5.45 21.43 7.85
C GLU A 184 -4.49 21.38 9.05
N SER A 185 -3.22 21.69 8.79
CA SER A 185 -2.25 22.08 9.82
C SER A 185 -1.97 23.57 9.63
N PRO A 186 -1.88 24.37 10.70
CA PRO A 186 -1.58 25.80 10.59
C PRO A 186 -0.26 26.11 9.88
N ASP A 187 0.66 25.14 9.82
CA ASP A 187 1.97 25.27 9.19
C ASP A 187 2.05 24.67 7.78
N ASP A 188 0.98 24.01 7.31
CA ASP A 188 1.01 23.32 6.01
C ASP A 188 0.61 24.27 4.87
N MET A 189 1.43 24.27 3.80
CA MET A 189 1.09 24.99 2.57
C MET A 189 -0.11 24.33 1.89
N ILE A 190 -1.27 24.98 1.93
CA ILE A 190 -2.48 24.49 1.27
C ILE A 190 -2.42 24.83 -0.22
N ILE A 191 -2.38 23.81 -1.08
CA ILE A 191 -2.50 23.99 -2.52
C ILE A 191 -3.95 24.39 -2.84
N PRO A 192 -4.19 25.56 -3.50
CA PRO A 192 -5.54 25.97 -3.89
C PRO A 192 -6.18 24.96 -4.85
N VAL A 193 -7.49 24.72 -4.71
CA VAL A 193 -8.21 23.73 -5.53
C VAL A 193 -8.19 24.09 -7.01
N GLU A 194 -8.07 25.37 -7.34
CA GLU A 194 -8.00 25.90 -8.70
C GLU A 194 -6.77 25.36 -9.44
N HIS A 195 -5.68 25.07 -8.72
CA HIS A 195 -4.46 24.52 -9.31
C HIS A 195 -4.73 23.16 -9.94
N TYR A 196 -5.52 22.31 -9.28
CA TYR A 196 -5.93 21.01 -9.81
C TYR A 196 -6.75 21.16 -11.09
N SER A 197 -7.70 22.11 -11.11
CA SER A 197 -8.51 22.41 -12.30
C SER A 197 -7.66 22.86 -13.49
N GLN A 198 -6.63 23.68 -13.25
CA GLN A 198 -5.69 24.08 -14.32
C GLN A 198 -4.87 22.90 -14.84
N VAL A 199 -4.39 22.01 -13.97
CA VAL A 199 -3.68 20.80 -14.39
C VAL A 199 -4.56 19.92 -15.27
N VAL A 200 -5.82 19.69 -14.87
CA VAL A 200 -6.76 18.94 -15.72
C VAL A 200 -6.96 19.63 -17.06
N LYS A 201 -7.16 20.95 -17.08
CA LYS A 201 -7.31 21.71 -18.32
C LYS A 201 -6.08 21.53 -19.23
N MET A 202 -4.88 21.54 -18.68
CA MET A 202 -3.64 21.30 -19.44
C MET A 202 -3.57 19.88 -20.00
N LEU A 203 -3.88 18.85 -19.18
CA LEU A 203 -3.92 17.46 -19.63
C LEU A 203 -4.91 17.27 -20.80
N MET A 204 -6.03 18.00 -20.77
CA MET A 204 -7.06 17.93 -21.80
C MET A 204 -6.66 18.57 -23.14
N LEU A 205 -5.65 19.46 -23.20
CA LEU A 205 -5.22 20.07 -24.48
C LEU A 205 -4.74 19.02 -25.50
N GLY A 206 -4.19 17.90 -25.01
CA GLY A 206 -3.75 16.78 -25.83
C GLY A 206 -4.85 15.78 -26.19
N ILE A 207 -6.06 15.94 -25.63
CA ILE A 207 -7.14 14.94 -25.70
C ILE A 207 -8.32 15.55 -26.46
N LYS A 208 -8.53 15.11 -27.70
CA LYS A 208 -9.59 15.63 -28.57
C LYS A 208 -10.58 14.54 -28.94
N ASN A 209 -11.86 14.90 -28.97
CA ASN A 209 -12.97 14.06 -29.41
C ASN A 209 -13.11 12.76 -28.60
N MET A 210 -12.86 12.82 -27.29
CA MET A 210 -13.03 11.68 -26.38
C MET A 210 -14.07 12.01 -25.30
N ASN A 211 -14.78 10.98 -24.83
CA ASN A 211 -15.56 11.09 -23.61
C ASN A 211 -14.61 10.99 -22.42
N ILE A 212 -14.60 12.02 -21.57
CA ILE A 212 -13.68 12.12 -20.45
C ILE A 212 -14.46 12.00 -19.15
N SER A 213 -14.02 11.13 -18.25
CA SER A 213 -14.48 11.15 -16.86
C SER A 213 -13.38 11.71 -15.96
N ILE A 214 -13.74 12.64 -15.07
CA ILE A 214 -12.87 13.15 -14.02
C ILE A 214 -13.36 12.57 -12.69
N PHE A 215 -12.57 11.70 -12.08
CA PHE A 215 -12.91 11.08 -10.80
C PHE A 215 -12.21 11.80 -9.65
N VAL A 216 -12.99 12.36 -8.73
CA VAL A 216 -12.49 13.13 -7.59
C VAL A 216 -12.64 12.34 -6.29
N VAL A 217 -11.52 12.16 -5.60
CA VAL A 217 -11.43 11.59 -4.26
C VAL A 217 -10.84 12.65 -3.34
N ALA A 218 -11.68 13.19 -2.45
CA ALA A 218 -11.28 14.27 -1.55
C ALA A 218 -12.17 14.33 -0.30
N ASP A 219 -11.67 14.96 0.75
CA ASP A 219 -12.42 15.35 1.94
C ASP A 219 -13.57 16.30 1.57
N ASN A 220 -14.66 16.31 2.35
CA ASN A 220 -15.97 16.82 1.91
C ASN A 220 -15.93 18.28 1.40
N ASP A 221 -15.32 19.18 2.17
CA ASP A 221 -15.28 20.60 1.79
C ASP A 221 -14.33 20.85 0.61
N SER A 222 -13.17 20.21 0.61
CA SER A 222 -12.21 20.21 -0.49
C SER A 222 -12.84 19.69 -1.79
N ARG A 223 -13.62 18.61 -1.71
CA ARG A 223 -14.37 18.01 -2.81
C ARG A 223 -15.37 19.00 -3.40
N LYS A 224 -16.20 19.63 -2.57
CA LYS A 224 -17.19 20.63 -3.04
C LYS A 224 -16.53 21.79 -3.77
N LYS A 225 -15.47 22.35 -3.20
CA LYS A 225 -14.69 23.45 -3.79
C LYS A 225 -14.08 23.04 -5.13
N LEU A 226 -13.43 21.87 -5.17
CA LEU A 226 -12.79 21.33 -6.39
C LEU A 226 -13.82 21.01 -7.49
N VAL A 227 -14.92 20.33 -7.16
CA VAL A 227 -15.98 20.02 -8.14
C VAL A 227 -16.60 21.29 -8.71
N LYS A 228 -16.83 22.31 -7.87
CA LYS A 228 -17.31 23.63 -8.34
C LYS A 228 -16.30 24.26 -9.30
N SER A 229 -15.02 24.30 -8.93
CA SER A 229 -13.95 24.84 -9.78
C SER A 229 -13.84 24.11 -11.13
N LEU A 230 -13.89 22.77 -11.13
CA LEU A 230 -13.86 21.97 -12.35
C LEU A 230 -15.07 22.26 -13.26
N ARG A 231 -16.27 22.38 -12.68
CA ARG A 231 -17.48 22.74 -13.42
C ARG A 231 -17.35 24.14 -14.04
N GLU A 232 -16.86 25.12 -13.29
CA GLU A 232 -16.66 26.48 -13.82
C GLU A 232 -15.67 26.51 -15.00
N VAL A 233 -14.57 25.76 -14.91
CA VAL A 233 -13.56 25.68 -15.98
C VAL A 233 -14.13 25.02 -17.24
N PHE A 234 -15.00 24.00 -17.09
CA PHE A 234 -15.47 23.18 -18.20
C PHE A 234 -16.91 23.45 -18.67
N ASN A 235 -17.65 24.34 -17.99
CA ASN A 235 -18.96 24.82 -18.45
C ASN A 235 -18.87 25.74 -19.69
N SER A 236 -17.67 26.23 -20.04
CA SER A 236 -17.44 27.10 -21.19
C SER A 236 -16.68 26.35 -22.30
N ASN A 237 -17.39 26.06 -23.41
CA ASN A 237 -16.86 25.57 -24.69
C ASN A 237 -15.76 24.51 -24.64
N ASN A 238 -16.15 23.24 -24.49
CA ASN A 238 -15.28 22.11 -24.79
C ASN A 238 -15.91 21.19 -25.84
N ASN A 239 -15.09 20.74 -26.79
CA ASN A 239 -15.48 19.75 -27.81
C ASN A 239 -15.58 18.31 -27.25
N ASN A 240 -15.33 18.13 -25.95
CA ASN A 240 -15.37 16.83 -25.28
C ASN A 240 -16.61 16.76 -24.37
N SER A 241 -17.23 15.59 -24.29
CA SER A 241 -18.20 15.28 -23.23
C SER A 241 -17.45 14.99 -21.94
N ILE A 242 -17.73 15.76 -20.88
CA ILE A 242 -17.02 15.66 -19.60
C ILE A 242 -18.01 15.23 -18.52
N LYS A 243 -17.71 14.10 -17.87
CA LYS A 243 -18.45 13.59 -16.70
C LYS A 243 -17.58 13.76 -15.46
N ILE A 244 -18.06 14.49 -14.46
CA ILE A 244 -17.37 14.61 -13.17
C ILE A 244 -18.02 13.62 -12.20
N VAL A 245 -17.21 12.70 -11.67
CA VAL A 245 -17.62 11.62 -10.77
C VAL A 245 -16.92 11.82 -9.43
N TYR A 246 -17.62 11.60 -8.33
CA TYR A 246 -17.02 11.61 -6.99
C TYR A 246 -17.83 10.73 -6.06
N THR A 247 -17.20 10.27 -4.97
CA THR A 247 -17.88 9.49 -3.92
C THR A 247 -18.31 10.42 -2.79
N GLU A 248 -19.51 10.19 -2.24
CA GLU A 248 -19.99 10.96 -1.08
C GLU A 248 -19.34 10.54 0.24
N GLN A 249 -18.72 9.36 0.24
CA GLN A 249 -18.09 8.80 1.42
C GLN A 249 -16.79 9.53 1.79
N TYR A 250 -16.58 9.70 3.08
CA TYR A 250 -15.34 10.26 3.62
C TYR A 250 -14.16 9.35 3.25
N MET A 251 -13.00 9.95 2.95
CA MET A 251 -11.76 9.20 2.67
C MET A 251 -11.31 8.31 3.84
N ASP A 252 -11.79 8.58 5.04
CA ASP A 252 -11.54 7.78 6.25
C ASP A 252 -12.66 6.73 6.51
N SER A 253 -13.57 6.49 5.55
CA SER A 253 -14.60 5.45 5.66
C SER A 253 -13.95 4.04 5.74
N PRO A 254 -14.39 3.16 6.66
CA PRO A 254 -13.88 1.79 6.79
C PRO A 254 -14.11 0.92 5.54
N ASN A 255 -15.08 1.31 4.70
CA ASN A 255 -15.33 0.68 3.42
C ASN A 255 -15.74 1.78 2.43
N PRO A 256 -14.84 2.25 1.54
CA PRO A 256 -15.12 3.35 0.62
C PRO A 256 -16.06 2.95 -0.54
N VAL A 257 -16.49 1.67 -0.61
CA VAL A 257 -17.24 1.09 -1.74
C VAL A 257 -18.66 0.65 -1.36
N SER A 258 -19.19 1.04 -0.19
CA SER A 258 -20.61 0.82 0.12
C SER A 258 -21.51 1.80 -0.65
N TRP A 259 -21.75 1.51 -1.92
CA TRP A 259 -22.71 2.24 -2.73
C TRP A 259 -24.14 1.84 -2.36
N ASN A 260 -24.98 2.84 -2.06
CA ASN A 260 -26.42 2.71 -2.27
C ASN A 260 -26.66 2.75 -3.78
N ALA A 261 -27.28 1.69 -4.29
CA ALA A 261 -27.94 1.66 -5.58
C ALA A 261 -29.10 2.67 -5.64
#